data_AF-A0A3B3H3A2-F1
#
_entry.id   AF-A0A3B3H3A2-F1
#
_cell.length_a   1.000
_cell.length_b   1.000
_cell.length_c   1.000
_cell.angle_alpha   90.00
_cell.angle_beta   90.00
_cell.angle_gamma   90.00
#
_symmetry.space_group_name_H-M   'P 1'
#
loop_
_entity.id
_entity.type
_entity.pdbx_description
1 polymer ?
#
loop_
_entity_poly.entity_id
_entity_poly.type
_entity_poly.pdbx_seq_one_letter_code
_entity_poly.pdbx_strand_id
1 'polypeptide(L)'
;MFVFRYLKLTNEAMKPAKLKRHLETKHKEYQGKPIGFFERKCDELKKHMMKETSQFFAPGENVKATEASYKVSLLIAKAGKPHSIGENLVKPAAKVMANIFFGGKAGDEINRIPLSNDTVQRRIKAMAESVEHQLVTHLRQSQFFSLQLDESTDLGNEANLLCFVRYIYAGGLHDEFLFCRSLPTNTTGEAIFHSLNDFIVKNNLDWSRCVGICTDGATAMTGKQKGLVARIAAVAPSAVTTHCCIHREQLAVKKMPQCLKSVLDESVKIVNKIKAKQLNSLLFKALCEEMGSEHTKLLFHTEVRWLSRGKVLTRLFELRDEVMLFLHHSDELYDRMHDFQWLAKLAYLADILSILNTLNVALQGKTVTIFNVQDKIKATRLKMELWCGQIHLGTKRTLSNSLPSFHQEREKGLTDFWLHIQPEHPELADSALKLLMPFPTTYNCEVGFSTLVGLKTKQRNRISVDYNMRLKLSSLEPDIHDSVTVCSQTSAAGLSAASAETQQQDSECM
;
A
#
# COMPACT_ATOMS: atom_id res chain seq x y z
N MET A 1 -16.41 -11.32 -24.27
CA MET A 1 -16.49 -9.85 -24.43
C MET A 1 -16.55 -9.59 -25.93
N PHE A 2 -17.74 -9.33 -26.48
CA PHE A 2 -17.96 -9.33 -27.93
C PHE A 2 -17.77 -7.90 -28.48
N VAL A 3 -16.79 -7.73 -29.37
CA VAL A 3 -16.56 -6.51 -30.13
C VAL A 3 -16.75 -6.88 -31.60
N PHE A 4 -17.89 -6.54 -32.20
CA PHE A 4 -18.22 -6.90 -33.59
C PHE A 4 -17.87 -5.82 -34.62
N ARG A 5 -17.24 -4.74 -34.20
CA ARG A 5 -16.49 -3.75 -34.98
C ARG A 5 -15.73 -2.90 -33.97
N TYR A 6 -14.64 -2.24 -34.38
CA TYR A 6 -13.73 -1.39 -33.58
C TYR A 6 -14.37 -0.20 -32.81
N LEU A 7 -15.68 -0.26 -32.50
CA LEU A 7 -16.39 0.63 -31.61
C LEU A 7 -16.30 0.13 -30.17
N LYS A 8 -15.66 0.95 -29.32
CA LYS A 8 -15.58 0.74 -27.88
C LYS A 8 -16.96 0.99 -27.26
N LEU A 9 -17.69 -0.09 -26.95
CA LEU A 9 -18.98 0.02 -26.27
C LEU A 9 -18.78 0.43 -24.81
N THR A 10 -19.63 1.33 -24.31
CA THR A 10 -19.65 1.68 -22.89
C THR A 10 -20.13 0.49 -22.05
N ASN A 11 -19.71 0.40 -20.79
CA ASN A 11 -20.14 -0.70 -19.90
C ASN A 11 -21.67 -0.76 -19.74
N GLU A 12 -22.36 0.37 -19.87
CA GLU A 12 -23.81 0.42 -19.82
C GLU A 12 -24.47 -0.21 -21.06
N ALA A 13 -23.78 -0.25 -22.20
CA ALA A 13 -24.23 -0.91 -23.42
C ALA A 13 -24.01 -2.44 -23.41
N MET A 14 -23.21 -2.95 -22.46
CA MET A 14 -22.91 -4.37 -22.29
C MET A 14 -23.95 -5.16 -21.48
N LYS A 15 -25.06 -4.53 -21.05
CA LYS A 15 -26.16 -5.26 -20.40
C LYS A 15 -26.80 -6.25 -21.40
N PRO A 16 -27.22 -7.47 -20.97
CA PRO A 16 -27.72 -8.50 -21.87
C PRO A 16 -28.85 -8.02 -22.81
N ALA A 17 -29.80 -7.26 -22.29
CA ALA A 17 -30.90 -6.69 -23.08
C ALA A 17 -30.42 -5.70 -24.16
N LYS A 18 -29.37 -4.92 -23.89
CA LYS A 18 -28.81 -3.94 -24.83
C LYS A 18 -27.88 -4.59 -25.85
N LEU A 19 -27.14 -5.63 -25.47
CA LEU A 19 -26.37 -6.47 -26.41
C LEU A 19 -27.28 -7.21 -27.39
N LYS A 20 -28.39 -7.79 -26.89
CA LYS A 20 -29.42 -8.41 -27.73
C LYS A 20 -29.98 -7.39 -28.72
N ARG A 21 -30.39 -6.21 -28.25
CA ARG A 21 -30.84 -5.12 -29.12
C ARG A 21 -29.78 -4.67 -30.12
N HIS A 22 -28.50 -4.61 -29.74
CA HIS A 22 -27.40 -4.24 -30.64
C HIS A 22 -27.21 -5.28 -31.75
N LEU A 23 -27.25 -6.57 -31.42
CA LEU A 23 -27.22 -7.65 -32.39
C LEU A 23 -28.40 -7.56 -33.36
N GLU A 24 -29.61 -7.37 -32.85
CA GLU A 24 -30.85 -7.28 -33.63
C GLU A 24 -30.97 -6.01 -34.50
N THR A 25 -30.27 -4.93 -34.14
CA THR A 25 -30.40 -3.64 -34.85
C THR A 25 -29.22 -3.30 -35.75
N LYS A 26 -28.01 -3.78 -35.43
CA LYS A 26 -26.77 -3.44 -36.14
C LYS A 26 -26.10 -4.61 -36.83
N HIS A 27 -26.46 -5.84 -36.45
CA HIS A 27 -25.81 -7.07 -36.88
C HIS A 27 -26.85 -8.18 -37.16
N LYS A 28 -27.93 -7.80 -37.86
CA LYS A 28 -29.05 -8.69 -38.20
C LYS A 28 -28.58 -9.94 -38.95
N GLU A 29 -27.52 -9.81 -39.73
CA GLU A 29 -26.89 -10.89 -40.48
C GLU A 29 -26.33 -12.04 -39.61
N TYR A 30 -26.09 -11.78 -38.32
CA TYR A 30 -25.58 -12.78 -37.37
C TYR A 30 -26.65 -13.26 -36.38
N GLN A 31 -27.90 -12.80 -36.52
CA GLN A 31 -29.01 -13.24 -35.68
C GLN A 31 -29.29 -14.73 -35.91
N GLY A 32 -29.34 -15.52 -34.82
CA GLY A 32 -29.61 -16.96 -34.88
C GLY A 32 -28.42 -17.85 -35.28
N LYS A 33 -27.21 -17.30 -35.43
CA LYS A 33 -26.00 -18.11 -35.67
C LYS A 33 -25.65 -18.94 -34.42
N PRO A 34 -25.11 -20.16 -34.58
CA PRO A 34 -24.72 -21.01 -33.45
C PRO A 34 -23.50 -20.45 -32.71
N ILE A 35 -23.33 -20.84 -31.44
CA ILE A 35 -22.22 -20.38 -30.59
C ILE A 35 -20.84 -20.60 -31.27
N GLY A 36 -20.63 -21.75 -31.90
CA GLY A 36 -19.39 -22.06 -32.61
C GLY A 36 -19.08 -21.17 -33.83
N PHE A 37 -20.06 -20.43 -34.37
CA PHE A 37 -19.78 -19.37 -35.36
C PHE A 37 -19.11 -18.16 -34.70
N PHE A 38 -19.59 -17.77 -33.51
CA PHE A 38 -19.06 -16.63 -32.76
C PHE A 38 -17.69 -16.93 -32.14
N GLU A 39 -17.44 -18.17 -31.73
CA GLU A 39 -16.12 -18.61 -31.26
C GLU A 39 -15.08 -18.51 -32.39
N ARG A 40 -15.40 -19.04 -33.58
CA ARG A 40 -14.53 -18.91 -34.77
C ARG A 40 -14.27 -17.46 -35.17
N LYS A 41 -15.31 -16.60 -35.15
CA LYS A 41 -15.16 -15.16 -35.40
C LYS A 41 -14.29 -14.47 -34.35
N CYS A 42 -14.40 -14.88 -33.08
CA CYS A 42 -13.55 -14.39 -32.01
C CYS A 42 -12.10 -14.78 -32.22
N ASP A 43 -11.85 -16.02 -32.65
CA ASP A 43 -10.50 -16.50 -32.93
C ASP A 43 -9.90 -15.88 -34.20
N GLU A 44 -10.69 -15.63 -35.25
CA GLU A 44 -10.28 -14.81 -36.40
C GLU A 44 -9.88 -13.39 -35.97
N LEU A 45 -10.68 -12.75 -35.11
CA LEU A 45 -10.37 -11.42 -34.58
C LEU A 45 -9.09 -11.44 -33.73
N LYS A 46 -8.89 -12.44 -32.87
CA LYS A 46 -7.64 -12.62 -32.13
C LYS A 46 -6.45 -12.81 -33.06
N LYS A 47 -6.58 -13.64 -34.09
CA LYS A 47 -5.54 -13.87 -35.11
C LYS A 47 -5.23 -12.60 -35.90
N HIS A 48 -6.24 -11.81 -36.26
CA HIS A 48 -6.06 -10.52 -36.94
C HIS A 48 -5.37 -9.49 -36.05
N MET A 49 -5.76 -9.39 -34.77
CA MET A 49 -5.09 -8.55 -33.79
C MET A 49 -3.64 -9.00 -33.55
N MET A 50 -3.37 -10.30 -33.55
CA MET A 50 -2.01 -10.84 -33.47
C MET A 50 -1.20 -10.51 -34.73
N LYS A 51 -1.81 -10.54 -35.93
CA LYS A 51 -1.18 -10.14 -37.21
C LYS A 51 -0.86 -8.65 -37.29
N GLU A 52 -1.78 -7.78 -36.87
CA GLU A 52 -1.55 -6.33 -36.77
C GLU A 52 -0.49 -6.00 -35.70
N THR A 53 -0.42 -6.80 -34.63
CA THR A 53 0.65 -6.68 -33.63
C THR A 53 1.98 -7.15 -34.22
N SER A 54 2.03 -8.25 -34.97
CA SER A 54 3.28 -8.81 -35.53
C SER A 54 3.84 -8.02 -36.73
N GLN A 55 3.01 -7.28 -37.47
CA GLN A 55 3.48 -6.42 -38.59
C GLN A 55 4.34 -5.23 -38.13
N PHE A 56 4.41 -4.94 -36.82
CA PHE A 56 5.28 -3.91 -36.25
C PHE A 56 6.61 -4.44 -35.69
N PHE A 57 6.87 -5.75 -35.72
CA PHE A 57 7.98 -6.33 -34.96
C PHE A 57 8.81 -7.34 -35.76
N ALA A 58 9.93 -6.87 -36.31
CA ALA A 58 10.99 -7.73 -36.82
C ALA A 58 11.84 -8.32 -35.66
N PRO A 59 12.29 -9.59 -35.74
CA PRO A 59 13.11 -10.22 -34.72
C PRO A 59 14.58 -9.78 -34.84
N GLY A 60 15.13 -9.21 -33.76
CA GLY A 60 16.57 -8.87 -33.65
C GLY A 60 16.85 -7.44 -33.17
N GLU A 61 16.24 -6.42 -33.78
CA GLU A 61 16.47 -5.00 -33.45
C GLU A 61 15.64 -4.48 -32.23
N ASN A 62 14.74 -5.32 -31.70
CA ASN A 62 13.68 -4.92 -30.77
C ASN A 62 13.98 -5.18 -29.27
N VAL A 63 15.17 -5.69 -28.94
CA VAL A 63 15.54 -6.00 -27.54
C VAL A 63 15.62 -4.72 -26.72
N LYS A 64 16.27 -3.67 -27.25
CA LYS A 64 16.43 -2.38 -26.56
C LYS A 64 15.10 -1.67 -26.34
N ALA A 65 14.21 -1.69 -27.33
CA ALA A 65 12.88 -1.09 -27.21
C ALA A 65 12.00 -1.85 -26.20
N THR A 66 12.12 -3.19 -26.16
CA THR A 66 11.43 -4.02 -25.17
C THR A 66 11.98 -3.78 -23.77
N GLU A 67 13.29 -3.74 -23.59
CA GLU A 67 13.94 -3.41 -22.31
C GLU A 67 13.54 -2.02 -21.81
N ALA A 68 13.56 -1.01 -22.69
CA ALA A 68 13.09 0.34 -22.38
C ALA A 68 11.61 0.34 -21.97
N SER A 69 10.76 -0.44 -22.65
CA SER A 69 9.35 -0.61 -22.28
C SER A 69 9.18 -1.18 -20.87
N TYR A 70 9.95 -2.20 -20.49
CA TYR A 70 9.96 -2.75 -19.13
C TYR A 70 10.41 -1.71 -18.10
N LYS A 71 11.55 -1.04 -18.33
CA LYS A 71 12.08 -0.03 -17.40
C LYS A 71 11.14 1.15 -17.21
N VAL A 72 10.53 1.66 -18.29
CA VAL A 72 9.52 2.73 -18.19
C VAL A 72 8.27 2.25 -17.47
N SER A 73 7.81 1.02 -17.73
CA SER A 73 6.65 0.44 -17.03
C SER A 73 6.93 0.28 -15.52
N LEU A 74 8.17 -0.07 -15.14
CA LEU A 74 8.58 -0.15 -13.74
C LEU A 74 8.53 1.21 -13.05
N LEU A 75 9.00 2.27 -13.73
CA LEU A 75 8.89 3.64 -13.22
C LEU A 75 7.43 4.07 -13.04
N ILE A 76 6.55 3.74 -13.99
CA ILE A 76 5.11 4.02 -13.89
C ILE A 76 4.51 3.32 -12.66
N ALA A 77 4.85 2.05 -12.43
CA ALA A 77 4.39 1.26 -11.30
C ALA A 77 4.88 1.81 -9.95
N LYS A 78 6.20 2.06 -9.82
CA LYS A 78 6.81 2.65 -8.61
C LYS A 78 6.21 4.02 -8.28
N ALA A 79 5.94 4.84 -9.30
CA ALA A 79 5.28 6.13 -9.14
C ALA A 79 3.76 6.01 -8.82
N GLY A 80 3.15 4.83 -8.99
CA GLY A 80 1.71 4.61 -8.82
C GLY A 80 0.84 5.32 -9.86
N LYS A 81 1.38 5.60 -11.04
CA LYS A 81 0.71 6.39 -12.10
C LYS A 81 -0.18 5.50 -12.98
N PRO A 82 -1.15 6.09 -13.73
CA PRO A 82 -1.99 5.31 -14.64
C PRO A 82 -1.15 4.66 -15.73
N HIS A 83 -1.49 3.44 -16.14
CA HIS A 83 -0.80 2.75 -17.22
C HIS A 83 -0.83 3.56 -18.53
N SER A 84 -1.96 4.22 -18.80
CA SER A 84 -2.12 5.13 -19.93
C SER A 84 -1.20 6.36 -19.92
N ILE A 85 -0.49 6.67 -18.82
CA ILE A 85 0.51 7.75 -18.82
C ILE A 85 1.67 7.44 -19.78
N GLY A 86 1.94 6.16 -20.02
CA GLY A 86 2.97 5.69 -20.95
C GLY A 86 2.75 6.23 -22.35
N GLU A 87 1.55 6.04 -22.90
CA GLU A 87 1.16 6.51 -24.23
C GLU A 87 0.76 7.98 -24.28
N ASN A 88 0.11 8.50 -23.23
CA ASN A 88 -0.45 9.86 -23.24
C ASN A 88 0.56 10.96 -22.92
N LEU A 89 1.65 10.65 -22.22
CA LEU A 89 2.60 11.67 -21.76
C LEU A 89 4.06 11.24 -21.91
N VAL A 90 4.43 10.09 -21.35
CA VAL A 90 5.85 9.68 -21.28
C VAL A 90 6.45 9.52 -22.67
N LYS A 91 5.78 8.79 -23.55
CA LYS A 91 6.25 8.55 -24.92
C LYS A 91 6.27 9.83 -25.78
N PRO A 92 5.21 10.66 -25.83
CA PRO A 92 5.25 11.95 -26.51
C PRO A 92 6.36 12.89 -25.99
N ALA A 93 6.53 12.99 -24.67
CA ALA A 93 7.55 13.86 -24.07
C ALA A 93 8.97 13.38 -24.43
N ALA A 94 9.24 12.07 -24.32
CA ALA A 94 10.51 11.49 -24.72
C ALA A 94 10.82 11.72 -26.20
N LYS A 95 9.80 11.62 -27.08
CA LYS A 95 9.94 11.90 -28.50
C LYS A 95 10.33 13.36 -28.78
N VAL A 96 9.68 14.32 -28.13
CA VAL A 96 9.99 15.75 -28.28
C VAL A 96 11.43 16.03 -27.87
N MET A 97 11.84 15.53 -26.69
CA MET A 97 13.22 15.70 -26.22
C MET A 97 14.23 15.07 -27.18
N ALA A 98 14.00 13.82 -27.60
CA ALA A 98 14.90 13.12 -28.52
C ALA A 98 15.07 13.86 -29.85
N ASN A 99 13.99 14.42 -30.40
CA ASN A 99 14.03 15.20 -31.63
C ASN A 99 14.83 16.49 -31.49
N ILE A 100 14.72 17.20 -30.36
CA ILE A 100 15.45 18.45 -30.12
C ILE A 100 16.94 18.19 -29.94
N PHE A 101 17.31 17.18 -29.14
CA PHE A 101 18.70 16.93 -28.79
C PHE A 101 19.46 16.12 -29.85
N PHE A 102 18.79 15.19 -30.55
CA PHE A 102 19.45 14.21 -31.42
C PHE A 102 18.91 14.21 -32.86
N GLY A 103 17.98 15.11 -33.20
CA GLY A 103 17.41 15.26 -34.54
C GLY A 103 16.22 14.32 -34.83
N GLY A 104 15.50 14.59 -35.92
CA GLY A 104 14.17 14.01 -36.20
C GLY A 104 14.09 12.48 -36.28
N LYS A 105 15.18 11.79 -36.65
CA LYS A 105 15.22 10.31 -36.70
C LYS A 105 15.21 9.68 -35.29
N ALA A 106 15.71 10.37 -34.27
CA ALA A 106 15.78 9.83 -32.92
C ALA A 106 14.37 9.69 -32.28
N GLY A 107 13.44 10.58 -32.60
CA GLY A 107 12.06 10.47 -32.12
C GLY A 107 11.29 9.30 -32.73
N ASP A 108 11.66 8.86 -33.94
CA ASP A 108 11.06 7.69 -34.57
C ASP A 108 11.51 6.39 -33.91
N GLU A 109 12.74 6.34 -33.37
CA GLU A 109 13.19 5.22 -32.52
C GLU A 109 12.40 5.15 -31.20
N ILE A 110 12.10 6.29 -30.57
CA ILE A 110 11.23 6.33 -29.37
C ILE A 110 9.82 5.80 -29.69
N ASN A 111 9.33 6.05 -30.91
CA ASN A 111 8.04 5.55 -31.35
C ASN A 111 7.96 4.01 -31.40
N ARG A 112 9.09 3.31 -31.49
CA ARG A 112 9.15 1.85 -31.46
C ARG A 112 8.93 1.26 -30.07
N ILE A 113 9.12 2.04 -28.99
CA ILE A 113 8.95 1.57 -27.62
C ILE A 113 7.45 1.34 -27.33
N PRO A 114 7.01 0.10 -27.02
CA PRO A 114 5.60 -0.17 -26.78
C PRO A 114 5.21 0.26 -25.35
N LEU A 115 4.38 1.29 -25.25
CA LEU A 115 3.94 1.90 -23.97
C LEU A 115 2.42 2.11 -23.90
N SER A 116 1.65 1.36 -24.70
CA SER A 116 0.19 1.37 -24.59
C SER A 116 -0.27 0.90 -23.21
N ASN A 117 -1.47 1.32 -22.80
CA ASN A 117 -2.07 0.90 -21.52
C ASN A 117 -1.92 -0.61 -21.26
N ASP A 118 -2.28 -1.43 -22.25
CA ASP A 118 -2.29 -2.89 -22.13
C ASP A 118 -0.87 -3.48 -22.15
N THR A 119 0.07 -2.80 -22.82
CA THR A 119 1.48 -3.20 -22.76
C THR A 119 2.04 -2.94 -21.38
N VAL A 120 1.87 -1.73 -20.85
CA VAL A 120 2.35 -1.38 -19.50
C VAL A 120 1.75 -2.32 -18.46
N GLN A 121 0.46 -2.65 -18.56
CA GLN A 121 -0.17 -3.64 -17.69
C GLN A 121 0.50 -5.02 -17.76
N ARG A 122 0.75 -5.55 -18.96
CA ARG A 122 1.41 -6.85 -19.13
C ARG A 122 2.85 -6.86 -18.61
N ARG A 123 3.61 -5.77 -18.84
CA ARG A 123 4.98 -5.62 -18.34
C ARG A 123 5.02 -5.58 -16.82
N ILE A 124 4.11 -4.84 -16.20
CA ILE A 124 3.95 -4.78 -14.74
C ILE A 124 3.62 -6.16 -14.17
N LYS A 125 2.68 -6.89 -14.79
CA LYS A 125 2.34 -8.25 -14.38
C LYS A 125 3.57 -9.17 -14.41
N ALA A 126 4.28 -9.23 -15.53
CA ALA A 126 5.45 -10.10 -15.69
C ALA A 126 6.57 -9.78 -14.68
N MET A 127 6.86 -8.48 -14.48
CA MET A 127 7.84 -8.06 -13.48
C MET A 127 7.40 -8.41 -12.05
N ALA A 128 6.12 -8.25 -11.73
CA ALA A 128 5.61 -8.62 -10.41
C ALA A 128 5.68 -10.13 -10.18
N GLU A 129 5.38 -10.95 -11.18
CA GLU A 129 5.53 -12.42 -11.11
C GLU A 129 7.01 -12.80 -10.91
N SER A 130 7.95 -12.12 -11.57
CA SER A 130 9.40 -12.30 -11.33
C SER A 130 9.78 -11.98 -9.87
N VAL A 131 9.31 -10.85 -9.34
CA VAL A 131 9.55 -10.46 -7.93
C VAL A 131 8.95 -11.47 -6.96
N GLU A 132 7.72 -11.94 -7.20
CA GLU A 132 7.08 -12.97 -6.37
C GLU A 132 7.89 -14.28 -6.40
N HIS A 133 8.38 -14.69 -7.57
CA HIS A 133 9.20 -15.89 -7.71
C HIS A 133 10.51 -15.79 -6.92
N GLN A 134 11.20 -14.63 -7.00
CA GLN A 134 12.41 -14.37 -6.21
C GLN A 134 12.11 -14.44 -4.71
N LEU A 135 11.06 -13.75 -4.25
CA LEU A 135 10.64 -13.76 -2.85
C LEU A 135 10.35 -15.19 -2.36
N VAL A 136 9.57 -15.96 -3.11
CA VAL A 136 9.23 -17.35 -2.75
C VAL A 136 10.48 -18.21 -2.69
N THR A 137 11.44 -18.00 -3.61
CA THR A 137 12.73 -18.70 -3.60
C THR A 137 13.52 -18.37 -2.33
N HIS A 138 13.59 -17.09 -1.95
CA HIS A 138 14.25 -16.69 -0.71
C HIS A 138 13.58 -17.31 0.52
N LEU A 139 12.24 -17.25 0.61
CA LEU A 139 11.46 -17.82 1.72
C LEU A 139 11.68 -19.33 1.86
N ARG A 140 11.75 -20.07 0.75
CA ARG A 140 12.06 -21.50 0.77
C ARG A 140 13.44 -21.79 1.36
N GLN A 141 14.41 -20.90 1.16
CA GLN A 141 15.76 -21.05 1.72
C GLN A 141 15.89 -20.52 3.16
N SER A 142 14.94 -19.70 3.61
CA SER A 142 15.13 -18.78 4.73
C SER A 142 15.20 -19.28 6.19
N GLN A 143 15.48 -20.53 6.60
CA GLN A 143 15.31 -21.01 8.00
C GLN A 143 14.01 -20.61 8.77
N PHE A 144 13.81 -19.36 9.19
CA PHE A 144 12.59 -18.82 9.79
C PHE A 144 11.96 -17.69 8.97
N PHE A 145 10.66 -17.50 9.15
CA PHE A 145 9.97 -16.29 8.71
C PHE A 145 8.92 -15.84 9.73
N SER A 146 8.55 -14.57 9.68
CA SER A 146 7.46 -13.98 10.46
C SER A 146 6.51 -13.24 9.53
N LEU A 147 5.24 -13.17 9.91
CA LEU A 147 4.20 -12.51 9.14
C LEU A 147 3.59 -11.36 9.92
N GLN A 148 3.25 -10.32 9.17
CA GLN A 148 2.45 -9.21 9.66
C GLN A 148 1.22 -9.10 8.78
N LEU A 149 0.04 -9.08 9.39
CA LEU A 149 -1.24 -9.06 8.69
C LEU A 149 -2.13 -7.95 9.21
N ASP A 150 -2.84 -7.34 8.30
CA ASP A 150 -3.86 -6.34 8.62
C ASP A 150 -4.95 -6.36 7.55
N GLU A 151 -6.18 -6.02 7.95
CA GLU A 151 -7.35 -5.98 7.09
C GLU A 151 -7.91 -4.57 7.07
N SER A 152 -8.24 -4.09 5.87
CA SER A 152 -8.91 -2.81 5.72
C SER A 152 -9.86 -2.82 4.54
N THR A 153 -10.97 -2.10 4.71
CA THR A 153 -11.96 -1.89 3.66
C THR A 153 -11.56 -0.69 2.79
N ASP A 154 -11.53 -0.89 1.48
CA ASP A 154 -11.19 0.18 0.55
C ASP A 154 -12.39 1.06 0.14
N LEU A 155 -12.15 2.06 -0.72
CA LEU A 155 -13.18 2.97 -1.24
C LEU A 155 -14.28 2.26 -2.05
N GLY A 156 -14.02 1.04 -2.53
CA GLY A 156 -14.98 0.19 -3.23
C GLY A 156 -15.82 -0.67 -2.29
N ASN A 157 -15.65 -0.52 -0.97
CA ASN A 157 -16.23 -1.39 0.06
C ASN A 157 -15.77 -2.85 -0.06
N GLU A 158 -14.59 -3.08 -0.65
CA GLU A 158 -13.95 -4.39 -0.69
C GLU A 158 -13.00 -4.51 0.50
N ALA A 159 -13.15 -5.59 1.28
CA ALA A 159 -12.19 -5.93 2.32
C ALA A 159 -10.90 -6.46 1.66
N ASN A 160 -9.76 -5.91 2.04
CA ASN A 160 -8.45 -6.31 1.54
C ASN A 160 -7.56 -6.76 2.69
N LEU A 161 -7.03 -7.98 2.56
CA LEU A 161 -6.01 -8.53 3.43
C LEU A 161 -4.63 -8.18 2.87
N LEU A 162 -3.86 -7.43 3.64
CA LEU A 162 -2.45 -7.18 3.36
C LEU A 162 -1.57 -8.07 4.22
N CYS A 163 -0.54 -8.65 3.61
CA CYS A 163 0.46 -9.41 4.31
C CYS A 163 1.87 -8.98 3.92
N PHE A 164 2.71 -8.78 4.93
CA PHE A 164 4.16 -8.63 4.81
C PHE A 164 4.84 -9.80 5.49
N VAL A 165 6.02 -10.14 4.98
CA VAL A 165 6.86 -11.20 5.52
C VAL A 165 8.22 -10.64 5.92
N ARG A 166 8.77 -11.16 7.02
CA ARG A 166 10.14 -10.95 7.45
C ARG A 166 10.88 -12.26 7.43
N TYR A 167 12.02 -12.33 6.77
CA TYR A 167 12.76 -13.57 6.57
C TYR A 167 14.27 -13.32 6.57
N ILE A 168 15.03 -14.40 6.80
CA ILE A 168 16.50 -14.37 6.78
C ILE A 168 17.00 -14.86 5.43
N TYR A 169 17.81 -14.06 4.75
CA TYR A 169 18.38 -14.47 3.47
C TYR A 169 19.74 -13.81 3.24
N ALA A 170 20.69 -14.58 2.72
CA ALA A 170 22.06 -14.13 2.43
C ALA A 170 22.73 -13.39 3.61
N GLY A 171 22.54 -13.88 4.84
CA GLY A 171 23.12 -13.29 6.06
C GLY A 171 22.46 -11.99 6.53
N GLY A 172 21.29 -11.63 5.99
CA GLY A 172 20.55 -10.42 6.36
C GLY A 172 19.08 -10.68 6.68
N LEU A 173 18.48 -9.75 7.41
CA LEU A 173 17.04 -9.70 7.68
C LEU A 173 16.33 -8.85 6.62
N HIS A 174 15.27 -9.38 6.01
CA HIS A 174 14.54 -8.71 4.94
C HIS A 174 13.05 -8.63 5.26
N ASP A 175 12.48 -7.43 5.10
CA ASP A 175 11.04 -7.16 5.17
C ASP A 175 10.50 -6.97 3.76
N GLU A 176 9.53 -7.79 3.35
CA GLU A 176 9.04 -7.79 1.98
C GLU A 176 7.51 -7.92 1.89
N PHE A 177 6.93 -7.31 0.86
CA PHE A 177 5.51 -7.40 0.54
C PHE A 177 5.18 -8.82 0.08
N LEU A 178 4.29 -9.51 0.80
CA LEU A 178 3.90 -10.87 0.46
C LEU A 178 2.76 -10.87 -0.56
N PHE A 179 1.63 -10.26 -0.21
CA PHE A 179 0.47 -10.10 -1.11
C PHE A 179 -0.54 -9.06 -0.58
N CYS A 180 -1.44 -8.64 -1.47
CA CYS A 180 -2.69 -7.95 -1.19
C CYS A 180 -3.85 -8.71 -1.84
N ARG A 181 -4.70 -9.37 -1.03
CA ARG A 181 -5.82 -10.19 -1.51
C ARG A 181 -7.15 -9.61 -1.08
N SER A 182 -8.10 -9.50 -2.01
CA SER A 182 -9.47 -9.16 -1.67
C SER A 182 -10.17 -10.34 -0.99
N LEU A 183 -10.94 -10.07 0.06
CA LEU A 183 -11.78 -11.03 0.77
C LEU A 183 -13.24 -10.82 0.32
N PRO A 184 -13.77 -11.66 -0.59
CA PRO A 184 -15.03 -11.37 -1.29
C PRO A 184 -16.29 -11.63 -0.45
N THR A 185 -16.23 -12.50 0.55
CA THR A 185 -17.42 -12.99 1.27
C THR A 185 -17.51 -12.45 2.69
N ASN A 186 -16.49 -12.67 3.51
CA ASN A 186 -16.44 -12.21 4.89
C ASN A 186 -15.00 -11.97 5.34
N THR A 187 -14.84 -11.25 6.45
CA THR A 187 -13.56 -10.94 7.10
C THR A 187 -13.34 -11.81 8.35
N THR A 188 -13.86 -13.04 8.34
CA THR A 188 -13.68 -13.96 9.49
C THR A 188 -12.24 -14.45 9.56
N GLY A 189 -11.79 -14.85 10.75
CA GLY A 189 -10.47 -15.46 10.93
C GLY A 189 -10.26 -16.71 10.08
N GLU A 190 -11.34 -17.40 9.70
CA GLU A 190 -11.30 -18.54 8.78
C GLU A 190 -10.98 -18.14 7.35
N ALA A 191 -11.71 -17.15 6.80
CA ALA A 191 -11.47 -16.67 5.45
C ALA A 191 -10.05 -16.08 5.30
N ILE A 192 -9.60 -15.36 6.33
CA ILE A 192 -8.24 -14.83 6.39
C ILE A 192 -7.21 -15.98 6.44
N PHE A 193 -7.44 -17.00 7.27
CA PHE A 193 -6.56 -18.16 7.35
C PHE A 193 -6.50 -18.93 6.03
N HIS A 194 -7.63 -19.19 5.37
CA HIS A 194 -7.65 -19.86 4.06
C HIS A 194 -6.88 -19.06 3.01
N SER A 195 -7.12 -17.74 2.91
CA SER A 195 -6.39 -16.88 1.98
C SER A 195 -4.87 -16.92 2.22
N LEU A 196 -4.43 -16.94 3.48
CA LEU A 196 -3.03 -17.05 3.84
C LEU A 196 -2.47 -18.45 3.56
N ASN A 197 -3.17 -19.49 4.00
CA ASN A 197 -2.77 -20.88 3.84
C ASN A 197 -2.68 -21.29 2.37
N ASP A 198 -3.60 -20.82 1.53
CA ASP A 198 -3.54 -21.01 0.07
C ASP A 198 -2.25 -20.46 -0.52
N PHE A 199 -1.75 -19.31 -0.03
CA PHE A 199 -0.46 -18.79 -0.46
C PHE A 199 0.70 -19.68 0.01
N ILE A 200 0.70 -20.06 1.29
CA ILE A 200 1.77 -20.87 1.90
C ILE A 200 1.88 -22.23 1.22
N VAL A 201 0.76 -22.95 1.09
CA VAL A 201 0.69 -24.29 0.47
C VAL A 201 1.02 -24.24 -1.02
N LYS A 202 0.42 -23.31 -1.79
CA LYS A 202 0.71 -23.17 -3.23
C LYS A 202 2.20 -22.94 -3.50
N ASN A 203 2.87 -22.24 -2.60
CA ASN A 203 4.29 -21.91 -2.74
C ASN A 203 5.22 -22.89 -2.04
N ASN A 204 4.73 -24.02 -1.51
CA ASN A 204 5.52 -25.02 -0.79
C ASN A 204 6.34 -24.40 0.35
N LEU A 205 5.72 -23.51 1.12
CA LEU A 205 6.29 -22.93 2.33
C LEU A 205 5.83 -23.75 3.54
N ASP A 206 6.73 -23.95 4.50
CA ASP A 206 6.47 -24.76 5.69
C ASP A 206 6.06 -23.87 6.88
N TRP A 207 4.86 -24.12 7.40
CA TRP A 207 4.34 -23.43 8.59
C TRP A 207 5.21 -23.63 9.84
N SER A 208 5.93 -24.74 9.96
CA SER A 208 6.81 -25.02 11.10
C SER A 208 7.93 -23.98 11.26
N ARG A 209 8.27 -23.30 10.15
CA ARG A 209 9.30 -22.25 10.06
C ARG A 209 8.75 -20.86 10.36
N CYS A 210 7.44 -20.73 10.57
CA CYS A 210 6.82 -19.49 11.00
C CYS A 210 7.07 -19.29 12.51
N VAL A 211 7.78 -18.22 12.86
CA VAL A 211 8.18 -17.94 14.26
C VAL A 211 7.46 -16.74 14.86
N GLY A 212 6.71 -15.97 14.06
CA GLY A 212 6.05 -14.76 14.52
C GLY A 212 4.86 -14.36 13.67
N ILE A 213 3.76 -13.95 14.31
CA ILE A 213 2.56 -13.39 13.68
C ILE A 213 2.22 -12.07 14.37
N CYS A 214 2.08 -10.98 13.61
CA CYS A 214 1.64 -9.69 14.12
C CYS A 214 0.34 -9.23 13.47
N THR A 215 -0.64 -8.81 14.28
CA THR A 215 -1.97 -8.35 13.82
C THR A 215 -2.47 -7.13 14.62
N ASP A 216 -3.50 -6.46 14.12
CA ASP A 216 -4.17 -5.30 14.74
C ASP A 216 -4.95 -5.62 16.03
N GLY A 217 -5.15 -6.91 16.31
CA GLY A 217 -5.87 -7.39 17.49
C GLY A 217 -7.38 -7.46 17.33
N ALA A 218 -7.94 -7.26 16.13
CA ALA A 218 -9.37 -7.42 15.90
C ALA A 218 -9.85 -8.83 16.26
N THR A 219 -11.14 -8.97 16.59
CA THR A 219 -11.74 -10.26 16.99
C THR A 219 -11.56 -11.34 15.93
N ALA A 220 -11.61 -10.98 14.64
CA ALA A 220 -11.33 -11.90 13.54
C ALA A 220 -9.87 -12.39 13.53
N MET A 221 -8.92 -11.58 14.01
CA MET A 221 -7.51 -11.94 14.09
C MET A 221 -7.20 -12.73 15.35
N THR A 222 -7.60 -12.25 16.54
CA THR A 222 -7.16 -12.77 17.84
C THR A 222 -8.21 -13.57 18.62
N GLY A 223 -9.39 -13.80 18.05
CA GLY A 223 -10.45 -14.57 18.69
C GLY A 223 -9.96 -15.96 19.14
N LYS A 224 -10.16 -16.29 20.43
CA LYS A 224 -9.57 -17.47 21.09
C LYS A 224 -9.79 -18.81 20.38
N GLN A 225 -10.94 -18.99 19.74
CA GLN A 225 -11.33 -20.25 19.09
C GLN A 225 -11.43 -20.14 17.57
N LYS A 226 -11.88 -19.00 17.06
CA LYS A 226 -12.22 -18.81 15.63
C LYS A 226 -11.32 -17.78 14.92
N GLY A 227 -10.46 -17.11 15.65
CA GLY A 227 -9.56 -16.08 15.10
C GLY A 227 -8.44 -16.68 14.26
N LEU A 228 -7.86 -15.86 13.39
CA LEU A 228 -6.69 -16.22 12.58
C LEU A 228 -5.57 -16.83 13.42
N VAL A 229 -5.22 -16.18 14.53
CA VAL A 229 -4.12 -16.59 15.41
C VAL A 229 -4.33 -18.00 15.97
N ALA A 230 -5.55 -18.32 16.41
CA ALA A 230 -5.87 -19.65 16.93
C ALA A 230 -5.71 -20.73 15.85
N ARG A 231 -6.03 -20.42 14.60
CA ARG A 231 -5.87 -21.32 13.46
C ARG A 231 -4.40 -21.48 13.06
N ILE A 232 -3.63 -20.40 13.07
CA ILE A 232 -2.18 -20.46 12.82
C ILE A 232 -1.49 -21.27 13.92
N ALA A 233 -1.88 -21.11 15.19
CA ALA A 233 -1.30 -21.87 16.29
C ALA A 233 -1.47 -23.40 16.12
N ALA A 234 -2.49 -23.86 15.38
CA ALA A 234 -2.67 -25.28 15.08
C ALA A 234 -1.67 -25.83 14.05
N VAL A 235 -1.14 -24.99 13.15
CA VAL A 235 -0.18 -25.37 12.09
C VAL A 235 1.24 -24.89 12.36
N ALA A 236 1.42 -23.88 13.20
CA ALA A 236 2.68 -23.27 13.60
C ALA A 236 2.68 -22.96 15.12
N PRO A 237 2.73 -23.99 15.98
CA PRO A 237 2.60 -23.84 17.43
C PRO A 237 3.75 -23.06 18.08
N SER A 238 4.92 -23.00 17.43
CA SER A 238 6.08 -22.21 17.87
C SER A 238 6.00 -20.73 17.52
N ALA A 239 5.00 -20.31 16.74
CA ALA A 239 4.87 -18.92 16.30
C ALA A 239 4.42 -18.01 17.45
N VAL A 240 5.22 -17.01 17.77
CA VAL A 240 4.85 -15.99 18.76
C VAL A 240 3.83 -15.04 18.15
N THR A 241 2.72 -14.80 18.87
CA THR A 241 1.73 -13.82 18.43
C THR A 241 1.96 -12.48 19.11
N THR A 242 2.05 -11.43 18.31
CA THR A 242 2.15 -10.05 18.75
C THR A 242 0.89 -9.27 18.37
N HIS A 243 0.26 -8.64 19.35
CA HIS A 243 -0.73 -7.60 19.09
C HIS A 243 0.01 -6.29 18.83
N CYS A 244 -0.18 -5.71 17.64
CA CYS A 244 0.48 -4.50 17.18
C CYS A 244 0.55 -3.42 18.26
N CYS A 245 1.77 -3.02 18.61
CA CYS A 245 1.99 -2.08 19.71
C CYS A 245 1.43 -0.68 19.42
N ILE A 246 1.40 -0.26 18.14
CA ILE A 246 0.77 1.00 17.69
C ILE A 246 -0.75 0.93 17.91
N HIS A 247 -1.40 -0.17 17.54
CA HIS A 247 -2.82 -0.37 17.81
C HIS A 247 -3.11 -0.45 19.32
N ARG A 248 -2.25 -1.11 20.12
CA ARG A 248 -2.37 -1.15 21.58
C ARG A 248 -2.26 0.22 22.23
N GLU A 249 -1.32 1.04 21.76
CA GLU A 249 -1.18 2.44 22.19
C GLU A 249 -2.47 3.21 21.92
N GLN A 250 -3.01 3.13 20.71
CA GLN A 250 -4.27 3.77 20.35
C GLN A 250 -5.44 3.29 21.22
N LEU A 251 -5.53 1.99 21.49
CA LEU A 251 -6.55 1.41 22.37
C LEU A 251 -6.41 1.87 23.83
N ALA A 252 -5.20 2.07 24.33
CA ALA A 252 -4.97 2.60 25.67
C ALA A 252 -5.54 4.02 25.81
N VAL A 253 -5.36 4.85 24.78
CA VAL A 253 -5.87 6.23 24.77
C VAL A 253 -7.40 6.29 24.68
N LYS A 254 -8.06 5.31 24.03
CA LYS A 254 -9.53 5.23 24.01
C LYS A 254 -10.16 5.10 25.39
N LYS A 255 -9.39 4.73 26.43
CA LYS A 255 -9.84 4.68 27.83
C LYS A 255 -9.74 6.02 28.57
N MET A 256 -9.59 7.14 27.85
CA MET A 256 -9.53 8.46 28.46
C MET A 256 -10.81 8.82 29.25
N PRO A 257 -10.69 9.58 30.37
CA PRO A 257 -11.83 10.07 31.13
C PRO A 257 -12.82 10.86 30.28
N GLN A 258 -14.12 10.73 30.60
CA GLN A 258 -15.20 11.39 29.84
C GLN A 258 -15.06 12.92 29.78
N CYS A 259 -14.53 13.54 30.83
CA CYS A 259 -14.31 14.98 30.87
C CYS A 259 -13.24 15.46 29.87
N LEU A 260 -12.23 14.64 29.57
CA LEU A 260 -11.23 14.94 28.55
C LEU A 260 -11.75 14.57 27.16
N LYS A 261 -12.50 13.47 27.06
CA LYS A 261 -13.15 13.08 25.81
C LYS A 261 -14.09 14.16 25.29
N SER A 262 -14.89 14.79 26.16
CA SER A 262 -15.81 15.85 25.71
C SER A 262 -15.05 17.05 25.16
N VAL A 263 -13.95 17.48 25.80
CA VAL A 263 -13.09 18.56 25.31
C VAL A 263 -12.52 18.21 23.93
N LEU A 264 -12.05 16.98 23.75
CA LEU A 264 -11.54 16.51 22.47
C LEU A 264 -12.62 16.52 21.37
N ASP A 265 -13.80 15.99 21.67
CA ASP A 265 -14.91 15.92 20.71
C ASP A 265 -15.43 17.32 20.35
N GLU A 266 -15.55 18.23 21.32
CA GLU A 266 -15.89 19.65 21.11
C GLU A 266 -14.81 20.36 20.27
N SER A 267 -13.53 20.12 20.55
CA SER A 267 -12.41 20.66 19.76
C SER A 267 -12.48 20.21 18.29
N VAL A 268 -12.78 18.93 18.05
CA VAL A 268 -12.98 18.41 16.69
C VAL A 268 -14.19 19.07 16.01
N LYS A 269 -15.29 19.31 16.73
CA LYS A 269 -16.45 20.04 16.19
C LYS A 269 -16.08 21.46 15.76
N ILE A 270 -15.32 22.20 16.57
CA ILE A 270 -14.86 23.56 16.23
C ILE A 270 -14.05 23.54 14.92
N VAL A 271 -13.04 22.68 14.86
CA VAL A 271 -12.17 22.55 13.68
C VAL A 271 -12.98 22.16 12.45
N ASN A 272 -13.89 21.19 12.57
CA ASN A 272 -14.74 20.75 11.48
C ASN A 272 -15.68 21.87 11.01
N LYS A 273 -16.22 22.71 11.89
CA LYS A 273 -17.10 23.82 11.53
C LYS A 273 -16.38 24.88 10.69
N ILE A 274 -15.15 25.22 11.05
CA ILE A 274 -14.32 26.17 10.31
C ILE A 274 -13.88 25.56 8.96
N LYS A 275 -13.62 24.25 8.93
CA LYS A 275 -13.14 23.54 7.74
C LYS A 275 -14.23 23.02 6.80
N ALA A 276 -15.48 22.94 7.25
CA ALA A 276 -16.58 22.33 6.50
C ALA A 276 -16.88 23.06 5.19
N LYS A 277 -16.66 24.38 5.14
CA LYS A 277 -16.88 25.20 3.96
C LYS A 277 -15.58 25.89 3.54
N GLN A 278 -15.32 25.90 2.23
CA GLN A 278 -14.15 26.58 1.66
C GLN A 278 -14.14 28.07 2.02
N LEU A 279 -15.31 28.73 1.98
CA LEU A 279 -15.47 30.12 2.36
C LEU A 279 -15.03 30.37 3.81
N ASN A 280 -15.46 29.52 4.76
CA ASN A 280 -15.07 29.64 6.17
C ASN A 280 -13.55 29.50 6.33
N SER A 281 -12.93 28.57 5.60
CA SER A 281 -11.47 28.41 5.63
C SER A 281 -10.71 29.60 5.04
N LEU A 282 -11.29 30.29 4.04
CA LEU A 282 -10.70 31.51 3.48
C LEU A 282 -10.87 32.71 4.41
N LEU A 283 -12.06 32.90 4.98
CA LEU A 283 -12.35 33.97 5.93
C LEU A 283 -11.51 33.83 7.20
N PHE A 284 -11.40 32.61 7.74
CA PHE A 284 -10.56 32.33 8.91
C PHE A 284 -9.08 32.62 8.63
N LYS A 285 -8.60 32.30 7.41
CA LYS A 285 -7.23 32.62 7.00
C LYS A 285 -6.99 34.12 6.97
N ALA A 286 -7.91 34.89 6.38
CA ALA A 286 -7.81 36.35 6.34
C ALA A 286 -7.79 36.96 7.75
N LEU A 287 -8.65 36.45 8.65
CA LEU A 287 -8.67 36.86 10.05
C LEU A 287 -7.32 36.59 10.75
N CYS A 288 -6.74 35.40 10.59
CA CYS A 288 -5.43 35.08 11.16
C CYS A 288 -4.32 35.99 10.60
N GLU A 289 -4.38 36.32 9.31
CA GLU A 289 -3.39 37.21 8.67
C GLU A 289 -3.51 38.65 9.19
N GLU A 290 -4.73 39.14 9.40
CA GLU A 290 -5.00 40.47 9.98
C GLU A 290 -4.58 40.56 11.46
N MET A 291 -4.74 39.47 12.21
CA MET A 291 -4.33 39.38 13.61
C MET A 291 -2.83 39.10 13.81
N GLY A 292 -2.08 38.90 12.71
CA GLY A 292 -0.64 38.64 12.77
C GLY A 292 -0.28 37.27 13.36
N SER A 293 -1.18 36.29 13.30
CA SER A 293 -0.96 34.95 13.85
C SER A 293 0.17 34.22 13.11
N GLU A 294 1.04 33.52 13.84
CA GLU A 294 2.09 32.68 13.22
C GLU A 294 1.53 31.58 12.30
N HIS A 295 0.28 31.19 12.54
CA HIS A 295 -0.40 30.15 11.81
C HIS A 295 -1.69 30.66 11.18
N THR A 296 -1.77 30.60 9.85
CA THR A 296 -2.92 31.14 9.11
C THR A 296 -4.03 30.12 8.84
N LYS A 297 -3.85 28.87 9.29
CA LYS A 297 -4.79 27.76 9.02
C LYS A 297 -4.81 26.76 10.18
N LEU A 298 -6.01 26.33 10.55
CA LEU A 298 -6.22 25.09 11.32
C LEU A 298 -5.83 23.85 10.49
N LEU A 299 -5.45 22.77 11.16
CA LEU A 299 -5.19 21.48 10.52
C LEU A 299 -6.52 20.70 10.42
N PHE A 300 -6.82 20.13 9.24
CA PHE A 300 -8.02 19.31 9.07
C PHE A 300 -7.76 17.88 9.57
N HIS A 301 -8.73 17.33 10.29
CA HIS A 301 -8.71 15.95 10.78
C HIS A 301 -9.73 15.12 10.01
N THR A 302 -9.29 14.02 9.39
CA THR A 302 -10.18 12.91 9.03
C THR A 302 -10.12 11.87 10.14
N GLU A 303 -11.24 11.21 10.43
CA GLU A 303 -11.40 10.25 11.54
C GLU A 303 -10.37 9.10 11.56
N VAL A 304 -9.65 8.92 10.46
CA VAL A 304 -8.84 7.74 10.15
C VAL A 304 -7.45 7.75 10.83
N ARG A 305 -6.96 8.85 11.43
CA ARG A 305 -5.65 8.84 12.14
C ARG A 305 -5.64 9.70 13.41
N TRP A 306 -5.87 9.05 14.55
CA TRP A 306 -5.79 9.60 15.92
C TRP A 306 -4.54 10.46 16.20
N LEU A 307 -3.40 10.09 15.60
CA LEU A 307 -2.09 10.71 15.81
C LEU A 307 -1.98 12.16 15.33
N SER A 308 -2.86 12.57 14.40
CA SER A 308 -2.93 13.96 13.95
C SER A 308 -3.62 14.90 14.96
N ARG A 309 -4.35 14.35 15.94
CA ARG A 309 -5.12 15.14 16.92
C ARG A 309 -4.25 16.02 17.79
N GLY A 310 -3.07 15.56 18.23
CA GLY A 310 -2.17 16.38 19.04
C GLY A 310 -1.82 17.70 18.35
N LYS A 311 -1.36 17.65 17.09
CA LYS A 311 -1.07 18.85 16.30
C LYS A 311 -2.30 19.73 16.04
N VAL A 312 -3.46 19.11 15.84
CA VAL A 312 -4.73 19.84 15.68
C VAL A 312 -5.10 20.60 16.94
N LEU A 313 -4.96 19.97 18.12
CA LEU A 313 -5.27 20.60 19.41
C LEU A 313 -4.27 21.70 19.77
N THR A 314 -2.97 21.47 19.55
CA THR A 314 -1.94 22.51 19.72
C THR A 314 -2.29 23.71 18.86
N ARG A 315 -2.61 23.49 17.58
CA ARG A 315 -2.99 24.55 16.66
C ARG A 315 -4.28 25.27 17.06
N LEU A 316 -5.27 24.53 17.56
CA LEU A 316 -6.52 25.11 18.04
C LEU A 316 -6.28 26.00 19.27
N PHE A 317 -5.40 25.58 20.17
CA PHE A 317 -5.04 26.34 21.37
C PHE A 317 -4.24 27.60 21.05
N GLU A 318 -3.30 27.52 20.10
CA GLU A 318 -2.54 28.65 19.58
C GLU A 318 -3.46 29.70 18.94
N LEU A 319 -4.44 29.24 18.14
CA LEU A 319 -5.38 30.10 17.40
C LEU A 319 -6.70 30.36 18.13
N ARG A 320 -6.74 30.22 19.46
CA ARG A 320 -7.99 30.31 20.23
C ARG A 320 -8.64 31.70 20.12
N ASP A 321 -7.84 32.76 20.00
CA ASP A 321 -8.31 34.14 19.97
C ASP A 321 -8.95 34.45 18.60
N GLU A 322 -8.35 33.96 17.51
CA GLU A 322 -8.89 34.01 16.15
C GLU A 322 -10.15 33.13 16.04
N VAL A 323 -10.12 31.93 16.61
CA VAL A 323 -11.27 31.02 16.65
C VAL A 323 -12.43 31.65 17.40
N MET A 324 -12.16 32.31 18.52
CA MET A 324 -13.17 33.04 19.29
C MET A 324 -13.82 34.15 18.46
N LEU A 325 -13.04 34.96 17.73
CA LEU A 325 -13.58 36.01 16.86
C LEU A 325 -14.34 35.46 15.66
N PHE A 326 -13.94 34.28 15.17
CA PHE A 326 -14.61 33.61 14.06
C PHE A 326 -15.94 32.96 14.49
N LEU A 327 -16.03 32.44 15.71
CA LEU A 327 -17.27 31.89 16.27
C LEU A 327 -18.22 33.04 16.64
N HIS A 328 -19.47 32.98 16.19
CA HIS A 328 -20.48 33.97 16.56
C HIS A 328 -20.86 33.79 18.04
N HIS A 329 -21.30 34.85 18.73
CA HIS A 329 -21.69 34.76 20.16
C HIS A 329 -22.89 33.84 20.41
N SER A 330 -23.65 33.52 19.35
CA SER A 330 -24.77 32.56 19.39
C SER A 330 -24.32 31.11 19.19
N ASP A 331 -23.01 30.86 19.07
CA ASP A 331 -22.44 29.53 18.86
C ASP A 331 -22.28 28.82 20.21
N GLU A 332 -22.81 27.60 20.32
CA GLU A 332 -22.73 26.81 21.57
C GLU A 332 -21.29 26.54 22.03
N LEU A 333 -20.32 26.67 21.12
CA LEU A 333 -18.89 26.45 21.38
C LEU A 333 -18.12 27.74 21.68
N TYR A 334 -18.74 28.92 21.54
CA TYR A 334 -18.11 30.22 21.80
C TYR A 334 -17.62 30.34 23.25
N ASP A 335 -18.47 29.93 24.21
CA ASP A 335 -18.17 30.01 25.64
C ASP A 335 -16.96 29.16 26.04
N ARG A 336 -16.65 28.10 25.28
CA ARG A 336 -15.48 27.24 25.54
C ARG A 336 -14.15 27.97 25.39
N MET A 337 -14.09 29.01 24.55
CA MET A 337 -12.88 29.83 24.38
C MET A 337 -12.62 30.74 25.59
N HIS A 338 -13.60 30.93 26.48
CA HIS A 338 -13.47 31.71 27.72
C HIS A 338 -13.39 30.84 28.98
N ASP A 339 -13.79 29.57 28.90
CA ASP A 339 -13.75 28.64 30.01
C ASP A 339 -12.30 28.20 30.29
N PHE A 340 -11.72 28.76 31.36
CA PHE A 340 -10.37 28.40 31.81
C PHE A 340 -10.18 26.90 32.05
N GLN A 341 -11.18 26.21 32.64
CA GLN A 341 -11.05 24.78 32.89
C GLN A 341 -11.06 23.98 31.58
N TRP A 342 -11.83 24.42 30.60
CA TRP A 342 -11.84 23.83 29.27
C TRP A 342 -10.50 24.05 28.56
N LEU A 343 -10.00 25.28 28.54
CA LEU A 343 -8.71 25.64 27.94
C LEU A 343 -7.55 24.88 28.59
N ALA A 344 -7.54 24.73 29.92
CA ALA A 344 -6.53 23.96 30.64
C ALA A 344 -6.56 22.47 30.24
N LYS A 345 -7.75 21.88 30.08
CA LYS A 345 -7.91 20.49 29.59
C LYS A 345 -7.49 20.35 28.13
N LEU A 346 -7.78 21.36 27.29
CA LEU A 346 -7.35 21.39 25.89
C LEU A 346 -5.82 21.42 25.80
N ALA A 347 -5.16 22.31 26.56
CA ALA A 347 -3.70 22.40 26.62
C ALA A 347 -3.09 21.07 27.08
N TYR A 348 -3.61 20.51 28.18
CA TYR A 348 -3.18 19.19 28.69
C TYR A 348 -3.31 18.09 27.61
N LEU A 349 -4.43 18.04 26.90
CA LEU A 349 -4.63 17.08 25.82
C LEU A 349 -3.66 17.30 24.66
N ALA A 350 -3.40 18.55 24.28
CA ALA A 350 -2.43 18.88 23.23
C ALA A 350 -1.04 18.35 23.58
N ASP A 351 -0.58 18.56 24.81
CA ASP A 351 0.71 18.08 25.30
C ASP A 351 0.79 16.55 25.31
N ILE A 352 -0.16 15.89 25.98
CA ILE A 352 -0.15 14.42 26.11
C ILE A 352 -0.28 13.73 24.75
N LEU A 353 -1.14 14.23 23.85
CA LEU A 353 -1.27 13.65 22.51
C LEU A 353 -0.03 13.91 21.65
N SER A 354 0.71 15.01 21.86
CA SER A 354 1.99 15.25 21.21
C SER A 354 3.06 14.24 21.64
N ILE A 355 3.11 13.92 22.93
CA ILE A 355 4.02 12.91 23.49
C ILE A 355 3.69 11.52 22.95
N LEU A 356 2.41 11.15 22.95
CA LEU A 356 1.95 9.88 22.38
C LEU A 356 2.26 9.80 20.88
N ASN A 357 2.03 10.88 20.12
CA ASN A 357 2.43 10.93 18.71
C ASN A 357 3.93 10.73 18.51
N THR A 358 4.76 11.29 19.41
CA THR A 358 6.22 11.07 19.38
C THR A 358 6.57 9.61 19.64
N LEU A 359 5.94 8.97 20.63
CA LEU A 359 6.10 7.54 20.89
C LEU A 359 5.69 6.74 19.65
N ASN A 360 4.50 6.99 19.10
CA ASN A 360 3.98 6.26 17.96
C ASN A 360 4.92 6.30 16.76
N VAL A 361 5.41 7.48 16.37
CA VAL A 361 6.40 7.64 15.29
C VAL A 361 7.67 6.85 15.61
N ALA A 362 8.11 6.84 16.87
CA ALA A 362 9.27 6.06 17.28
C ALA A 362 9.01 4.53 17.27
N LEU A 363 7.76 4.07 17.35
CA LEU A 363 7.40 2.64 17.21
C LEU A 363 7.29 2.20 15.74
N GLN A 364 7.26 3.14 14.79
CA GLN A 364 7.21 2.87 13.37
C GLN A 364 8.62 2.64 12.79
N GLY A 365 8.69 1.87 11.69
CA GLY A 365 9.93 1.64 10.94
C GLY A 365 10.28 0.16 10.76
N LYS A 366 11.10 -0.12 9.74
CA LYS A 366 11.48 -1.50 9.35
C LYS A 366 12.47 -2.15 10.32
N THR A 367 13.29 -1.37 11.01
CA THR A 367 14.35 -1.85 11.92
C THR A 367 13.89 -1.98 13.38
N VAL A 368 12.61 -1.72 13.67
CA VAL A 368 12.09 -1.77 15.03
C VAL A 368 11.90 -3.22 15.47
N THR A 369 12.55 -3.59 16.58
CA THR A 369 12.37 -4.87 17.27
C THR A 369 11.45 -4.73 18.49
N ILE A 370 11.03 -5.85 19.06
CA ILE A 370 10.24 -5.86 20.30
C ILE A 370 10.96 -5.19 21.48
N PHE A 371 12.30 -5.31 21.54
CA PHE A 371 13.12 -4.67 22.58
C PHE A 371 13.10 -3.15 22.43
N ASN A 372 13.26 -2.64 21.21
CA ASN A 372 13.18 -1.20 20.98
C ASN A 372 11.80 -0.66 21.37
N VAL A 373 10.72 -1.40 21.09
CA VAL A 373 9.37 -1.03 21.51
C VAL A 373 9.25 -1.01 23.03
N GLN A 374 9.74 -2.05 23.71
CA GLN A 374 9.71 -2.13 25.17
C GLN A 374 10.46 -0.95 25.82
N ASP A 375 11.67 -0.64 25.34
CA ASP A 375 12.47 0.46 25.88
C ASP A 375 11.80 1.81 25.65
N LYS A 376 11.26 2.06 24.45
CA LYS A 376 10.55 3.30 24.12
C LYS A 376 9.29 3.47 24.97
N ILE A 377 8.49 2.43 25.14
CA ILE A 377 7.30 2.46 26.01
C ILE A 377 7.71 2.71 27.46
N LYS A 378 8.73 2.01 27.96
CA LYS A 378 9.23 2.17 29.34
C LYS A 378 9.74 3.59 29.57
N ALA A 379 10.54 4.12 28.65
CA ALA A 379 11.05 5.49 28.70
C ALA A 379 9.91 6.52 28.73
N THR A 380 8.89 6.37 27.87
CA THR A 380 7.74 7.27 27.87
C THR A 380 6.95 7.18 29.17
N ARG A 381 6.75 5.98 29.74
CA ARG A 381 6.10 5.81 31.04
C ARG A 381 6.84 6.50 32.18
N LEU A 382 8.15 6.27 32.27
CA LEU A 382 9.00 6.92 33.28
C LEU A 382 8.97 8.45 33.15
N LYS A 383 8.94 8.95 31.91
CA LYS A 383 8.82 10.39 31.65
C LYS A 383 7.49 10.96 32.15
N MET A 384 6.39 10.24 31.92
CA MET A 384 5.07 10.62 32.43
C MET A 384 5.01 10.58 33.98
N GLU A 385 5.57 9.54 34.59
CA GLU A 385 5.65 9.40 36.06
C GLU A 385 6.47 10.55 36.70
N LEU A 386 7.60 10.91 36.09
CA LEU A 386 8.42 12.05 36.52
C LEU A 386 7.63 13.36 36.47
N TRP A 387 6.89 13.61 35.39
CA TRP A 387 6.06 14.82 35.28
C TRP A 387 4.96 14.87 36.32
N CYS A 388 4.29 13.75 36.57
CA CYS A 388 3.33 13.66 37.68
C CYS A 388 4.00 14.05 38.99
N GLY A 389 5.19 13.52 39.31
CA GLY A 389 5.93 13.90 40.52
C GLY A 389 6.28 15.40 40.59
N GLN A 390 6.71 16.00 39.48
CA GLN A 390 7.04 17.43 39.42
C GLN A 390 5.83 18.35 39.67
N ILE A 391 4.65 17.96 39.16
CA ILE A 391 3.40 18.68 39.43
C ILE A 391 3.07 18.66 40.93
N HIS A 392 3.22 17.50 41.60
CA HIS A 392 2.99 17.39 43.04
C HIS A 392 3.97 18.22 43.87
N LEU A 393 5.20 18.39 43.38
CA LEU A 393 6.26 19.19 44.02
C LEU A 393 6.18 20.68 43.69
N GLY A 394 5.18 21.14 42.93
CA GLY A 394 4.99 22.55 42.56
C GLY A 394 6.12 23.14 41.70
N THR A 395 6.96 22.29 41.08
CA THR A 395 8.11 22.75 40.30
C THR A 395 7.64 23.21 38.92
N LYS A 396 7.60 24.53 38.69
CA LYS A 396 7.26 25.13 37.39
C LYS A 396 8.45 25.06 36.42
N ARG A 397 8.71 23.91 35.81
CA ARG A 397 9.49 23.84 34.56
C ARG A 397 8.54 23.55 33.41
N THR A 398 8.69 24.30 32.33
CA THR A 398 7.97 24.09 31.06
C THR A 398 8.16 22.65 30.58
N LEU A 399 7.12 22.09 29.94
CA LEU A 399 7.12 20.76 29.31
C LEU A 399 8.21 20.62 28.21
N SER A 400 8.83 21.73 27.81
CA SER A 400 10.05 21.80 27.01
C SER A 400 11.29 21.98 27.90
N ASN A 401 12.03 20.88 28.11
CA ASN A 401 13.41 20.73 27.61
C ASN A 401 14.06 19.41 28.04
N SER A 402 14.48 18.66 27.02
CA SER A 402 15.64 17.76 26.92
C SER A 402 16.08 16.99 28.17
N LEU A 403 15.72 15.71 28.25
CA LEU A 403 16.77 14.72 28.50
C LEU A 403 17.70 14.70 27.27
N PRO A 404 19.01 14.41 27.44
CA PRO A 404 19.90 14.24 26.29
C PRO A 404 19.24 13.25 25.33
N SER A 405 19.20 13.58 24.03
CA SER A 405 18.95 12.55 23.04
C SER A 405 19.99 11.49 23.30
N PHE A 406 19.59 10.30 23.76
CA PHE A 406 20.48 9.16 23.74
C PHE A 406 20.91 9.04 22.28
N HIS A 407 22.18 9.35 22.04
CA HIS A 407 22.79 9.21 20.74
C HIS A 407 22.52 7.77 20.31
N GLN A 408 21.84 7.65 19.18
CA GLN A 408 21.69 6.37 18.50
C GLN A 408 23.06 6.08 17.88
N GLU A 409 23.99 5.62 18.71
CA GLU A 409 25.23 5.04 18.21
C GLU A 409 24.86 3.88 17.29
N ARG A 410 25.47 3.88 16.10
CA ARG A 410 25.33 2.80 15.11
C ARG A 410 26.13 1.59 15.61
N GLU A 411 25.67 0.96 16.68
CA GLU A 411 25.97 -0.45 16.86
C GLU A 411 25.22 -1.21 15.76
N LYS A 412 25.88 -2.21 15.16
CA LYS A 412 25.21 -3.18 14.28
C LYS A 412 23.96 -3.69 15.01
N GLY A 413 22.83 -3.80 14.31
CA GLY A 413 21.58 -4.17 14.96
C GLY A 413 21.72 -5.52 15.66
N LEU A 414 21.01 -5.74 16.77
CA LEU A 414 21.04 -7.02 17.50
C LEU A 414 20.83 -8.21 16.56
N THR A 415 19.94 -8.08 15.57
CA THR A 415 19.73 -9.11 14.55
C THR A 415 20.99 -9.37 13.71
N ASP A 416 21.70 -8.33 13.28
CA ASP A 416 22.94 -8.47 12.50
C ASP A 416 24.04 -9.17 13.31
N PHE A 417 24.12 -8.88 14.61
CA PHE A 417 25.02 -9.57 15.53
C PHE A 417 24.72 -11.07 15.57
N TRP A 418 23.45 -11.45 15.81
CA TRP A 418 23.05 -12.86 15.90
C TRP A 418 23.19 -13.60 14.58
N LEU A 419 22.95 -12.94 13.44
CA LEU A 419 23.19 -13.50 12.12
C LEU A 419 24.69 -13.74 11.87
N HIS A 420 25.56 -12.83 12.34
CA HIS A 420 27.00 -12.95 12.16
C HIS A 420 27.60 -14.13 12.94
N ILE A 421 27.16 -14.36 14.17
CA ILE A 421 27.67 -15.44 15.03
C ILE A 421 26.94 -16.78 14.85
N GLN A 422 25.89 -16.82 14.02
CA GLN A 422 25.12 -18.05 13.77
C GLN A 422 25.98 -19.24 13.30
N PRO A 423 27.01 -19.08 12.44
CA PRO A 423 27.89 -20.20 12.07
C PRO A 423 28.69 -20.79 13.24
N GLU A 424 29.02 -19.96 14.23
CA GLU A 424 29.81 -20.36 15.41
C GLU A 424 28.93 -20.89 16.55
N HIS A 425 27.73 -20.32 16.71
CA HIS A 425 26.79 -20.63 17.80
C HIS A 425 25.34 -20.79 17.29
N PRO A 426 25.05 -21.83 16.49
CA PRO A 426 23.78 -21.96 15.77
C PRO A 426 22.56 -22.05 16.69
N GLU A 427 22.60 -22.85 17.76
CA GLU A 427 21.45 -23.05 18.65
C GLU A 427 21.07 -21.77 19.43
N LEU A 428 22.08 -21.03 19.88
CA LEU A 428 21.90 -19.79 20.62
C LEU A 428 21.40 -18.67 19.68
N ALA A 429 22.00 -18.57 18.48
CA ALA A 429 21.58 -17.62 17.47
C ALA A 429 20.13 -17.90 17.01
N ASP A 430 19.76 -19.16 16.75
CA ASP A 430 18.40 -19.54 16.39
C ASP A 430 17.39 -19.13 17.46
N SER A 431 17.72 -19.36 18.74
CA SER A 431 16.88 -18.97 19.87
C SER A 431 16.70 -17.45 19.95
N ALA A 432 17.77 -16.68 19.74
CA ALA A 432 17.72 -15.23 19.72
C ALA A 432 16.94 -14.69 18.51
N LEU A 433 17.16 -15.26 17.32
CA LEU A 433 16.48 -14.86 16.09
C LEU A 433 14.98 -15.12 16.17
N LYS A 434 14.54 -16.23 16.77
CA LYS A 434 13.11 -16.50 17.05
C LYS A 434 12.45 -15.42 17.91
N LEU A 435 13.21 -14.72 18.76
CA LEU A 435 12.71 -13.60 19.57
C LEU A 435 12.76 -12.24 18.84
N LEU A 436 13.73 -12.05 17.94
CA LEU A 436 13.95 -10.79 17.21
C LEU A 436 13.14 -10.68 15.91
N MET A 437 12.83 -11.82 15.29
CA MET A 437 12.08 -11.93 14.03
C MET A 437 10.62 -11.46 14.12
N PRO A 438 9.84 -11.73 15.18
CA PRO A 438 8.45 -11.32 15.24
C PRO A 438 8.29 -9.80 15.07
N PHE A 439 7.34 -9.40 14.20
CA PHE A 439 7.02 -7.99 14.02
C PHE A 439 6.38 -7.40 15.29
N PRO A 440 6.86 -6.26 15.80
CA PRO A 440 6.23 -5.61 16.96
C PRO A 440 5.01 -4.77 16.60
N THR A 441 4.85 -4.38 15.33
CA THR A 441 3.79 -3.49 14.85
C THR A 441 3.26 -3.93 13.50
N THR A 442 2.09 -3.42 13.10
CA THR A 442 1.49 -3.59 11.77
C THR A 442 1.85 -2.44 10.81
N TYR A 443 2.94 -1.72 11.07
CA TYR A 443 3.34 -0.51 10.34
C TYR A 443 3.45 -0.73 8.82
N ASN A 444 4.10 -1.81 8.38
CA ASN A 444 4.24 -2.09 6.95
C ASN A 444 2.87 -2.24 6.25
N CYS A 445 1.87 -2.79 6.94
CA CYS A 445 0.51 -2.91 6.40
C CYS A 445 -0.16 -1.54 6.30
N GLU A 446 0.02 -0.64 7.27
CA GLU A 446 -0.51 0.74 7.22
C GLU A 446 0.09 1.53 6.03
N VAL A 447 1.38 1.35 5.75
CA VAL A 447 2.06 1.91 4.57
C VAL A 447 1.50 1.29 3.28
N GLY A 448 1.28 -0.02 3.29
CA GLY A 448 0.71 -0.75 2.18
C GLY A 448 -0.73 -0.32 1.86
N PHE A 449 -1.58 -0.12 2.86
CA PHE A 449 -2.93 0.42 2.67
C PHE A 449 -2.93 1.86 2.17
N SER A 450 -2.00 2.70 2.66
CA SER A 450 -1.81 4.05 2.11
C SER A 450 -1.47 4.00 0.62
N THR A 451 -0.67 3.01 0.21
CA THR A 451 -0.34 2.78 -1.20
C THR A 451 -1.55 2.26 -1.99
N LEU A 452 -2.32 1.34 -1.43
CA LEU A 452 -3.55 0.82 -2.04
C LEU A 452 -4.55 1.94 -2.33
N VAL A 453 -4.79 2.84 -1.37
CA VAL A 453 -5.68 4.01 -1.53
C VAL A 453 -5.18 4.94 -2.65
N GLY A 454 -3.86 5.14 -2.76
CA GLY A 454 -3.28 5.91 -3.85
C GLY A 454 -3.44 5.26 -5.24
N LEU A 455 -3.52 3.94 -5.31
CA LEU A 455 -3.67 3.18 -6.56
C LEU A 455 -5.15 3.03 -6.98
N LYS A 456 -6.05 2.68 -6.05
CA LYS A 456 -7.51 2.59 -6.27
C LYS A 456 -8.13 3.99 -6.17
N THR A 457 -8.03 4.77 -7.24
CA THR A 457 -8.81 6.01 -7.39
C THR A 457 -10.19 5.71 -7.96
N LYS A 458 -11.16 6.64 -7.83
CA LYS A 458 -12.52 6.51 -8.41
C LYS A 458 -12.55 6.04 -9.89
N GLN A 459 -11.50 6.29 -10.66
CA GLN A 459 -11.36 5.90 -12.07
C GLN A 459 -10.65 4.53 -12.28
N ARG A 460 -10.05 3.93 -11.24
CA ARG A 460 -9.25 2.68 -11.28
C ARG A 460 -9.68 1.60 -10.28
N ASN A 461 -10.89 1.67 -9.75
CA ASN A 461 -11.36 0.77 -8.68
C ASN A 461 -11.32 -0.74 -9.00
N ARG A 462 -11.15 -1.17 -10.26
CA ARG A 462 -11.23 -2.58 -10.69
C ARG A 462 -9.90 -3.18 -11.21
N ILE A 463 -8.77 -2.49 -11.02
CA ILE A 463 -7.46 -3.02 -11.44
C ILE A 463 -6.98 -4.07 -10.44
N SER A 464 -6.33 -5.13 -10.91
CA SER A 464 -5.53 -6.02 -10.03
C SER A 464 -4.40 -5.20 -9.41
N VAL A 465 -4.59 -4.81 -8.16
CA VAL A 465 -3.68 -3.94 -7.41
C VAL A 465 -2.42 -4.66 -6.98
N ASP A 466 -2.48 -5.99 -6.78
CA ASP A 466 -1.38 -6.78 -6.24
C ASP A 466 -0.09 -6.59 -7.05
N TYR A 467 -0.13 -6.70 -8.38
CA TYR A 467 1.05 -6.52 -9.21
C TYR A 467 1.67 -5.12 -9.11
N ASN A 468 0.82 -4.07 -9.05
CA ASN A 468 1.31 -2.70 -8.93
C ASN A 468 1.85 -2.44 -7.53
N MET A 469 1.19 -2.98 -6.49
CA MET A 469 1.63 -2.89 -5.11
C MET A 469 2.96 -3.60 -4.91
N ARG A 470 3.12 -4.80 -5.47
CA ARG A 470 4.36 -5.57 -5.40
C ARG A 470 5.53 -4.77 -5.96
N LEU A 471 5.44 -4.25 -7.18
CA LEU A 471 6.53 -3.44 -7.76
C LEU A 471 6.80 -2.12 -7.02
N LYS A 472 5.81 -1.60 -6.27
CA LYS A 472 5.93 -0.32 -5.56
C LYS A 472 6.41 -0.48 -4.11
N LEU A 473 6.00 -1.54 -3.44
CA LEU A 473 6.29 -1.81 -2.03
C LEU A 473 7.51 -2.72 -1.87
N SER A 474 7.83 -3.49 -2.91
CA SER A 474 8.96 -4.41 -2.87
C SER A 474 10.30 -3.73 -2.94
N SER A 475 11.23 -4.27 -2.15
CA SER A 475 12.65 -3.92 -2.23
C SER A 475 13.39 -4.76 -3.27
N LEU A 476 12.87 -5.95 -3.60
CA LEU A 476 13.39 -6.78 -4.69
C LEU A 476 13.13 -6.10 -6.04
N GLU A 477 14.16 -6.08 -6.89
CA GLU A 477 14.06 -5.61 -8.27
C GLU A 477 13.68 -6.77 -9.21
N PRO A 478 12.79 -6.55 -10.19
CA PRO A 478 12.40 -7.58 -11.14
C PRO A 478 13.55 -7.95 -12.08
N ASP A 479 13.64 -9.21 -12.46
CA ASP A 479 14.55 -9.64 -13.52
C ASP A 479 13.94 -9.27 -14.89
N ILE A 480 14.42 -8.16 -15.43
CA ILE A 480 14.00 -7.64 -16.74
C ILE A 480 14.68 -8.42 -17.87
N HIS A 481 15.89 -8.95 -17.68
CA HIS A 481 16.65 -9.60 -18.74
C HIS A 481 15.96 -10.90 -19.17
N ASP A 482 15.55 -11.71 -18.20
CA ASP A 482 14.81 -12.95 -18.47
C ASP A 482 13.44 -12.65 -19.07
N SER A 483 12.76 -11.62 -18.57
CA SER A 483 11.46 -11.17 -19.07
C SER A 483 11.51 -10.69 -20.53
N VAL A 484 12.59 -10.03 -20.92
CA VAL A 484 12.84 -9.58 -22.31
C VAL A 484 13.12 -10.78 -23.22
N THR A 485 13.90 -11.76 -22.74
CA THR A 485 14.27 -12.98 -23.49
C THR A 485 13.07 -13.88 -23.77
N VAL A 486 12.17 -14.08 -22.80
CA VAL A 486 10.92 -14.84 -23.02
C VAL A 486 10.00 -14.11 -24.01
N CYS A 487 9.97 -12.78 -23.98
CA CYS A 487 9.16 -11.98 -24.88
C CYS A 487 9.68 -11.96 -26.33
N SER A 488 11.00 -12.06 -26.52
CA SER A 488 11.62 -12.16 -27.86
C SER A 488 11.46 -13.55 -28.47
N GLN A 489 11.48 -14.62 -27.66
CA GLN A 489 11.27 -15.99 -28.12
C GLN A 489 9.81 -16.27 -28.52
N THR A 490 8.84 -15.74 -27.79
CA THR A 490 7.41 -15.87 -28.13
C THR A 490 7.02 -15.13 -29.42
N SER A 491 7.77 -14.09 -29.80
CA SER A 491 7.60 -13.40 -31.09
C SER A 491 8.27 -14.17 -32.25
N ALA A 492 9.35 -14.92 -31.99
CA ALA A 492 9.98 -15.80 -32.97
C ALA A 492 9.17 -17.09 -33.24
N ALA A 493 8.56 -17.70 -32.21
CA ALA A 493 7.75 -18.92 -32.35
C ALA A 493 6.50 -18.71 -33.24
N GLY A 494 5.87 -17.53 -33.15
CA GLY A 494 4.73 -17.16 -34.01
C GLY A 494 5.09 -17.01 -35.50
N LEU A 495 6.34 -16.70 -35.83
CA LEU A 495 6.83 -16.65 -37.21
C LEU A 495 7.12 -18.06 -37.75
N SER A 496 7.63 -18.97 -36.91
CA SER A 496 7.90 -20.36 -37.31
C SER A 496 6.62 -21.17 -37.62
N ALA A 497 5.54 -20.91 -36.88
CA ALA A 497 4.24 -21.53 -37.11
C ALA A 497 3.58 -21.01 -38.40
N ALA A 498 3.75 -19.72 -38.73
CA ALA A 498 3.25 -19.15 -39.97
C ALA A 498 4.02 -19.66 -41.21
N SER A 499 5.34 -19.92 -41.10
CA SER A 499 6.11 -20.52 -42.18
C SER A 499 5.80 -22.01 -42.41
N ALA A 500 5.43 -22.75 -41.36
CA ALA A 500 5.04 -24.16 -41.48
C ALA A 500 3.64 -24.33 -42.12
N GLU A 501 2.68 -23.45 -41.80
CA GLU A 501 1.36 -23.45 -42.45
C GLU A 501 1.42 -23.06 -43.94
N THR A 502 2.44 -22.29 -44.36
CA THR A 502 2.60 -21.89 -45.77
C THR A 502 3.23 -23.02 -46.62
N GLN A 503 4.14 -23.82 -46.06
CA GLN A 503 4.74 -24.96 -46.78
C GLN A 503 3.82 -26.19 -46.87
N GLN A 504 2.82 -26.28 -46.00
CA GLN A 504 1.86 -27.39 -46.03
C GLN A 504 0.66 -27.14 -46.97
N GLN A 505 0.46 -25.89 -47.43
CA GLN A 505 -0.54 -25.57 -48.47
C GLN A 505 0.00 -25.69 -49.90
N ASP A 506 1.31 -25.59 -50.11
CA ASP A 506 1.92 -25.74 -51.45
C ASP A 506 2.22 -27.20 -51.84
N SER A 507 2.01 -28.17 -50.94
CA SER A 507 2.21 -29.61 -51.21
C SER A 507 0.91 -30.40 -51.46
N GLU A 508 -0.26 -29.77 -51.33
CA GLU A 508 -1.56 -30.35 -51.71
C GLU A 508 -2.10 -29.84 -53.07
N CYS A 509 -1.26 -29.14 -53.85
CA CYS A 509 -1.62 -28.63 -55.18
C CYS A 509 -0.55 -28.94 -56.27
N MET A 510 0.01 -30.15 -56.24
CA MET A 510 0.66 -30.79 -57.38
C MET A 510 0.21 -32.24 -57.54
#